data_AF-A0A957IYZ0-F1
#
_entry.id   AF-A0A957IYZ0-F1
#
_cell.length_a   1.000
_cell.length_b   1.000
_cell.length_c   1.000
_cell.angle_alpha   90.00
_cell.angle_beta   90.00
_cell.angle_gamma   90.00
#
_symmetry.space_group_name_H-M   'P 1'
#
loop_
_entity.id
_entity.type
_entity.pdbx_description
1 polymer ?
#
loop_
_entity_poly.entity_id
_entity_poly.type
_entity_poly.pdbx_seq_one_letter_code
_entity_poly.pdbx_strand_id
1 'polypeptide(L)'
;MSTDEFTYKSQDVHYLGFLEAQLRDLQGTATLAYELIQNADDVVEENGRSATTLTFDVTDDALIVENDGLFRDVDFARLQHVASGGKREEAETTGAFGIGFTAVYQVTDAPEIFSSGRHWIIRPDAPADRRIQERQMATDGTRFRLPWAFDPASVVRRTLRLPVIRPDELDGFAQALGAALETAALFLRRLQVLTVRRNGALVRQIRRHAAGSELVLADEAGQTRRWLLLDGAFADEAARLRAAHPWQIEAAR
;
A
#
# COMPACT_ATOMS: atom_id res chain seq x y z
N MET A 1 1.63 -11.06 -33.19
CA MET A 1 3.03 -11.11 -32.73
C MET A 1 3.20 -9.95 -31.75
N SER A 2 2.94 -10.19 -30.47
CA SER A 2 3.20 -9.18 -29.44
C SER A 2 4.69 -9.27 -29.13
N THR A 3 5.45 -8.26 -29.56
CA THR A 3 6.85 -8.13 -29.15
C THR A 3 6.87 -8.00 -27.63
N ASP A 4 7.65 -8.88 -26.98
CA ASP A 4 7.92 -8.89 -25.55
C ASP A 4 8.89 -7.74 -25.19
N GLU A 5 8.55 -6.54 -25.67
CA GLU A 5 9.40 -5.36 -25.66
C GLU A 5 9.25 -4.65 -24.31
N PHE A 6 10.35 -4.57 -23.58
CA PHE A 6 10.43 -3.87 -22.31
C PHE A 6 11.30 -2.63 -22.46
N THR A 7 10.93 -1.57 -21.72
CA THR A 7 11.76 -0.39 -21.56
C THR A 7 12.29 -0.33 -20.13
N TYR A 8 13.41 0.35 -19.95
CA TYR A 8 13.98 0.60 -18.63
C TYR A 8 13.71 2.03 -18.20
N LYS A 9 13.38 2.22 -16.93
CA LYS A 9 13.33 3.53 -16.29
C LYS A 9 14.29 3.58 -15.12
N SER A 10 14.80 4.79 -14.89
CA SER A 10 15.74 5.06 -13.82
C SER A 10 15.05 5.32 -12.48
N GLN A 11 15.76 5.04 -11.39
CA GLN A 11 15.45 5.50 -10.04
C GLN A 11 16.73 6.00 -9.37
N ASP A 12 16.63 6.67 -8.22
CA ASP A 12 17.76 7.31 -7.52
C ASP A 12 18.97 6.38 -7.29
N VAL A 13 20.20 6.90 -7.33
CA VAL A 13 21.44 6.12 -7.13
C VAL A 13 21.49 5.51 -5.72
N HIS A 14 20.94 6.19 -4.71
CA HIS A 14 20.95 5.77 -3.31
C HIS A 14 19.67 5.03 -2.86
N TYR A 15 18.91 4.47 -3.81
CA TYR A 15 17.62 3.84 -3.55
C TYR A 15 17.62 2.82 -2.40
N LEU A 16 18.57 1.89 -2.36
CA LEU A 16 18.67 0.89 -1.28
C LEU A 16 18.95 1.50 0.09
N GLY A 17 19.79 2.54 0.16
CA GLY A 17 20.08 3.25 1.41
C GLY A 17 18.87 4.05 1.91
N PHE A 18 18.09 4.62 0.98
CA PHE A 18 16.81 5.24 1.30
C PHE A 18 15.81 4.22 1.87
N LEU A 19 15.69 3.04 1.25
CA LEU A 19 14.82 1.96 1.74
C LEU A 19 15.24 1.48 3.14
N GLU A 20 16.54 1.24 3.37
CA GLU A 20 17.06 0.82 4.69
C GLU A 20 16.69 1.83 5.79
N ALA A 21 16.74 3.14 5.49
CA ALA A 21 16.36 4.18 6.43
C ALA A 21 14.86 4.18 6.75
N GLN A 22 13.99 4.05 5.73
CA GLN A 22 12.53 4.05 5.90
C GLN A 22 12.03 2.79 6.64
N LEU A 23 12.56 1.63 6.29
CA LEU A 23 12.13 0.33 6.84
C LEU A 23 12.55 0.09 8.29
N ARG A 24 13.39 0.96 8.86
CA ARG A 24 13.69 0.95 10.29
C ARG A 24 12.46 1.28 11.14
N ASP A 25 11.63 2.20 10.64
CA ASP A 25 10.46 2.71 11.35
C ASP A 25 9.15 2.04 10.88
N LEU A 26 9.18 1.34 9.73
CA LEU A 26 8.04 0.65 9.13
C LEU A 26 8.21 -0.88 9.23
N GLN A 27 7.79 -1.47 10.35
CA GLN A 27 7.80 -2.92 10.55
C GLN A 27 6.46 -3.48 11.01
N GLY A 28 6.16 -4.69 10.55
CA GLY A 28 5.01 -5.50 10.95
C GLY A 28 3.98 -5.69 9.85
N THR A 29 3.35 -6.86 9.83
CA THR A 29 2.31 -7.24 8.86
C THR A 29 1.14 -6.25 8.85
N ALA A 30 0.74 -5.73 10.02
CA ALA A 30 -0.32 -4.74 10.11
C ALA A 30 0.07 -3.41 9.45
N THR A 31 1.31 -2.94 9.65
CA THR A 31 1.82 -1.73 9.00
C THR A 31 1.79 -1.87 7.48
N LEU A 32 2.32 -2.97 6.94
CA LEU A 32 2.22 -3.27 5.50
C LEU A 32 0.77 -3.26 5.01
N ALA A 33 -0.14 -3.90 5.75
CA ALA A 33 -1.55 -3.95 5.39
C ALA A 33 -2.16 -2.54 5.33
N TYR A 34 -1.93 -1.72 6.36
CA TYR A 34 -2.47 -0.37 6.43
C TYR A 34 -1.96 0.52 5.30
N GLU A 35 -0.67 0.47 4.97
CA GLU A 35 -0.12 1.23 3.84
C GLU A 35 -0.76 0.82 2.50
N LEU A 36 -0.91 -0.48 2.25
CA LEU A 36 -1.53 -0.97 1.02
C LEU A 36 -3.04 -0.69 0.96
N ILE A 37 -3.73 -0.75 2.10
CA ILE A 37 -5.14 -0.37 2.21
C ILE A 37 -5.33 1.11 1.93
N GLN A 38 -4.51 1.98 2.56
CA GLN A 38 -4.56 3.43 2.33
C GLN A 38 -4.25 3.78 0.88
N ASN A 39 -3.22 3.15 0.30
CA ASN A 39 -2.88 3.33 -1.11
C ASN A 39 -4.07 3.05 -2.03
N ALA A 40 -4.89 2.05 -1.74
CA ALA A 40 -6.10 1.76 -2.52
C ALA A 40 -7.26 2.72 -2.19
N ASP A 41 -7.49 3.04 -0.91
CA ASP A 41 -8.58 3.92 -0.47
C ASP A 41 -8.42 5.37 -0.97
N ASP A 42 -7.19 5.81 -1.18
CA ASP A 42 -6.86 7.15 -1.68
C ASP A 42 -6.88 7.27 -3.21
N VAL A 43 -7.04 6.17 -3.96
CA VAL A 43 -7.14 6.22 -5.42
C VAL A 43 -8.38 7.01 -5.85
N VAL A 44 -8.14 8.08 -6.59
CA VAL A 44 -9.17 8.87 -7.29
C VAL A 44 -8.72 9.06 -8.73
N GLU A 45 -9.41 8.40 -9.64
CA GLU A 45 -9.22 8.52 -11.08
C GLU A 45 -9.68 9.89 -11.58
N GLU A 46 -9.25 10.27 -12.79
CA GLU A 46 -9.57 11.57 -13.40
C GLU A 46 -11.09 11.78 -13.60
N ASN A 47 -11.84 10.70 -13.79
CA ASN A 47 -13.30 10.70 -13.92
C ASN A 47 -14.03 10.75 -12.56
N GLY A 48 -13.30 10.85 -11.44
CA GLY A 48 -13.82 10.85 -10.08
C GLY A 48 -14.13 9.47 -9.49
N ARG A 49 -13.90 8.39 -10.24
CA ARG A 49 -14.02 7.01 -9.74
C ARG A 49 -12.93 6.73 -8.71
N SER A 50 -13.25 5.92 -7.73
CA SER A 50 -12.32 5.43 -6.72
C SER A 50 -12.39 3.93 -6.59
N ALA A 51 -11.34 3.33 -6.04
CA ALA A 51 -11.38 1.92 -5.68
C ALA A 51 -12.49 1.68 -4.65
N THR A 52 -13.27 0.63 -4.87
CA THR A 52 -14.32 0.19 -3.96
C THR A 52 -14.02 -1.19 -3.35
N THR A 53 -13.02 -1.89 -3.91
CA THR A 53 -12.66 -3.24 -3.50
C THR A 53 -11.15 -3.35 -3.29
N LEU A 54 -10.75 -4.17 -2.31
CA LEU A 54 -9.36 -4.55 -2.10
C LEU A 54 -9.30 -6.03 -1.70
N THR A 55 -8.43 -6.79 -2.35
CA THR A 55 -8.17 -8.18 -2.01
C THR A 55 -6.70 -8.40 -1.76
N PHE A 56 -6.35 -8.99 -0.62
CA PHE A 56 -5.07 -9.63 -0.39
C PHE A 56 -5.23 -11.13 -0.63
N ASP A 57 -4.40 -11.74 -1.47
CA ASP A 57 -4.28 -13.19 -1.58
C ASP A 57 -2.85 -13.60 -1.21
N VAL A 58 -2.73 -14.26 -0.06
CA VAL A 58 -1.49 -14.87 0.40
C VAL A 58 -1.33 -16.18 -0.34
N THR A 59 -0.59 -16.15 -1.45
CA THR A 59 -0.29 -17.38 -2.21
C THR A 59 1.00 -18.01 -1.73
N ASP A 60 1.31 -19.22 -2.17
CA ASP A 60 2.58 -19.89 -1.84
C ASP A 60 3.80 -19.16 -2.43
N ASP A 61 3.63 -18.43 -3.53
CA ASP A 61 4.74 -17.80 -4.27
C ASP A 61 4.84 -16.28 -4.09
N ALA A 62 3.72 -15.62 -3.77
CA ALA A 62 3.65 -14.17 -3.63
C ALA A 62 2.48 -13.71 -2.74
N LEU A 63 2.59 -12.48 -2.22
CA LEU A 63 1.41 -11.72 -1.82
C LEU A 63 0.85 -11.01 -3.07
N ILE A 64 -0.38 -11.34 -3.43
CA ILE A 64 -1.11 -10.65 -4.50
C ILE A 64 -2.07 -9.65 -3.87
N VAL A 65 -2.05 -8.40 -4.31
CA VAL A 65 -2.92 -7.35 -3.79
C VAL A 65 -3.62 -6.66 -4.94
N GLU A 66 -4.95 -6.70 -4.96
CA GLU A 66 -5.76 -6.24 -6.09
C GLU A 66 -6.81 -5.24 -5.64
N ASN A 67 -6.98 -4.16 -6.40
CA ASN A 67 -8.10 -3.23 -6.26
C ASN A 67 -8.62 -2.81 -7.64
N ASP A 68 -9.87 -2.35 -7.68
CA ASP A 68 -10.60 -1.92 -8.89
C ASP A 68 -10.31 -0.48 -9.31
N GLY A 69 -9.42 0.22 -8.60
CA GLY A 69 -8.90 1.53 -8.97
C GLY A 69 -7.69 1.44 -9.90
N LEU A 70 -7.38 2.53 -10.58
CA LEU A 70 -6.23 2.65 -11.49
C LEU A 70 -5.26 3.73 -11.03
N PHE A 71 -3.96 3.43 -11.08
CA PHE A 71 -2.88 4.41 -10.91
C PHE A 71 -2.91 5.47 -12.01
N ARG A 72 -2.78 6.73 -11.65
CA ARG A 72 -2.55 7.83 -12.60
C ARG A 72 -1.07 7.93 -12.93
N ASP A 73 -0.74 8.66 -13.98
CA ASP A 73 0.66 8.91 -14.35
C ASP A 73 1.48 9.56 -13.24
N VAL A 74 0.85 10.43 -12.44
CA VAL A 74 1.49 11.04 -11.27
C VAL A 74 1.86 10.01 -10.21
N ASP A 75 1.09 8.93 -10.05
CA ASP A 75 1.36 7.90 -9.05
C ASP A 75 2.59 7.06 -9.46
N PHE A 76 2.72 6.75 -10.76
CA PHE A 76 3.93 6.13 -11.32
C PHE A 76 5.16 7.05 -11.22
N ALA A 77 5.01 8.33 -11.54
CA ALA A 77 6.11 9.30 -11.43
C ALA A 77 6.59 9.43 -9.97
N ARG A 78 5.68 9.53 -9.01
CA ARG A 78 5.99 9.56 -7.57
C ARG A 78 6.76 8.31 -7.15
N LEU A 79 6.33 7.13 -7.59
CA LEU A 79 7.02 5.89 -7.28
C LEU A 79 8.42 5.81 -7.91
N GLN A 80 8.57 6.29 -9.14
CA GLN A 80 9.87 6.37 -9.80
C GLN A 80 10.84 7.32 -9.04
N HIS A 81 10.31 8.39 -8.43
CA HIS A 81 11.09 9.42 -7.75
C HIS A 81 11.04 9.32 -6.22
N VAL A 82 10.56 8.21 -5.64
CA VAL A 82 10.34 8.08 -4.19
C VAL A 82 11.58 8.35 -3.33
N ALA A 83 12.77 8.02 -3.83
CA ALA A 83 14.04 8.20 -3.12
C ALA A 83 14.73 9.55 -3.40
N SER A 84 14.23 10.38 -4.32
CA SER A 84 14.92 11.61 -4.74
C SER A 84 14.74 12.80 -3.79
N GLY A 85 14.24 12.57 -2.56
CA GLY A 85 14.33 13.53 -1.48
C GLY A 85 13.64 14.87 -1.72
N GLY A 86 12.57 14.89 -2.52
CA GLY A 86 11.69 16.05 -2.73
C GLY A 86 10.99 16.44 -1.42
N LYS A 87 11.74 17.03 -0.50
CA LYS A 87 11.25 17.65 0.72
C LYS A 87 10.30 18.79 0.34
N ARG A 88 9.08 18.75 0.91
CA ARG A 88 8.31 19.89 1.46
C ARG A 88 7.17 20.55 0.67
N GLU A 89 6.75 20.13 -0.52
CA GLU A 89 5.64 20.85 -1.21
C GLU A 89 4.27 20.13 -1.27
N GLU A 90 4.14 18.85 -0.91
CA GLU A 90 2.84 18.16 -0.89
C GLU A 90 2.38 17.85 0.55
N ALA A 91 2.25 18.90 1.38
CA ALA A 91 1.81 18.77 2.78
C ALA A 91 0.28 18.73 2.98
N GLU A 92 -0.52 18.89 1.92
CA GLU A 92 -1.98 18.95 2.04
C GLU A 92 -2.69 17.58 2.00
N THR A 93 -1.95 16.50 1.79
CA THR A 93 -2.49 15.14 1.89
C THR A 93 -1.82 14.42 3.06
N THR A 94 -2.61 13.94 4.01
CA THR A 94 -2.16 13.43 5.32
C THR A 94 -1.35 12.11 5.25
N GLY A 95 -0.94 11.68 4.05
CA GLY A 95 0.03 10.61 3.82
C GLY A 95 1.11 11.12 2.87
N ALA A 96 2.38 10.95 3.19
CA ALA A 96 3.47 11.26 2.28
C ALA A 96 3.45 10.25 1.12
N PHE A 97 2.72 10.58 0.05
CA PHE A 97 2.51 9.73 -1.12
C PHE A 97 3.84 9.25 -1.71
N GLY A 98 4.03 7.93 -1.71
CA GLY A 98 5.25 7.25 -2.18
C GLY A 98 6.02 6.54 -1.08
N ILE A 99 6.02 7.04 0.16
CA ILE A 99 6.75 6.41 1.28
C ILE A 99 6.06 5.11 1.73
N GLY A 100 4.73 5.11 1.78
CA GLY A 100 3.95 3.93 2.20
C GLY A 100 4.18 2.69 1.34
N PHE A 101 4.41 2.86 0.04
CA PHE A 101 4.73 1.74 -0.85
C PHE A 101 6.03 1.03 -0.47
N THR A 102 7.00 1.72 0.15
CA THR A 102 8.26 1.08 0.57
C THR A 102 8.04 -0.04 1.58
N ALA A 103 6.92 -0.05 2.31
CA ALA A 103 6.56 -1.12 3.23
C ALA A 103 6.51 -2.51 2.56
N VAL A 104 6.26 -2.59 1.24
CA VAL A 104 6.23 -3.88 0.53
C VAL A 104 7.56 -4.63 0.59
N TYR A 105 8.68 -3.92 0.76
CA TYR A 105 9.99 -4.57 0.87
C TYR A 105 10.15 -5.40 2.14
N GLN A 106 9.25 -5.25 3.12
CA GLN A 106 9.17 -6.17 4.26
C GLN A 106 8.97 -7.62 3.79
N VAL A 107 8.25 -7.84 2.68
CA VAL A 107 7.87 -9.18 2.21
C VAL A 107 8.49 -9.57 0.86
N THR A 108 8.90 -8.61 0.05
CA THR A 108 9.48 -8.88 -1.28
C THR A 108 10.78 -8.13 -1.51
N ASP A 109 11.60 -8.64 -2.42
CA ASP A 109 12.81 -7.95 -2.91
C ASP A 109 12.62 -7.32 -4.29
N ALA A 110 11.56 -7.70 -5.01
CA ALA A 110 11.31 -7.25 -6.38
C ALA A 110 9.80 -7.08 -6.62
N PRO A 111 9.18 -6.00 -6.12
CA PRO A 111 7.76 -5.78 -6.28
C PRO A 111 7.39 -5.58 -7.75
N GLU A 112 6.23 -6.12 -8.12
CA GLU A 112 5.63 -5.93 -9.44
C GLU A 112 4.30 -5.19 -9.33
N ILE A 113 4.04 -4.32 -10.31
CA ILE A 113 2.86 -3.44 -10.33
C ILE A 113 2.22 -3.53 -11.70
N PHE A 114 0.92 -3.77 -11.72
CA PHE A 114 0.10 -3.85 -12.92
C PHE A 114 -1.01 -2.82 -12.79
N SER A 115 -1.00 -1.76 -13.57
CA SER A 115 -2.08 -0.78 -13.61
C SER A 115 -1.99 0.09 -14.86
N SER A 116 -3.15 0.54 -15.34
CA SER A 116 -3.26 1.59 -16.35
C SER A 116 -2.47 1.30 -17.63
N GLY A 117 -2.56 0.06 -18.10
CA GLY A 117 -1.85 -0.39 -19.31
C GLY A 117 -0.38 -0.77 -19.08
N ARG A 118 0.14 -0.68 -17.85
CA ARG A 118 1.57 -0.86 -17.55
C ARG A 118 1.83 -2.00 -16.59
N HIS A 119 2.96 -2.67 -16.79
CA HIS A 119 3.58 -3.60 -15.85
C HIS A 119 4.99 -3.13 -15.49
N TRP A 120 5.22 -2.84 -14.21
CA TRP A 120 6.52 -2.49 -13.67
C TRP A 120 7.08 -3.64 -12.84
N ILE A 121 8.35 -3.97 -13.03
CA ILE A 121 9.14 -4.78 -12.11
C ILE A 121 10.25 -3.88 -11.56
N ILE A 122 10.28 -3.69 -10.24
CA ILE A 122 11.32 -2.87 -9.58
C ILE A 122 12.39 -3.81 -9.02
N ARG A 123 13.64 -3.60 -9.42
CA ARG A 123 14.81 -4.41 -8.99
C ARG A 123 15.82 -3.54 -8.28
N PRO A 124 15.70 -3.33 -6.95
CA PRO A 124 16.50 -2.36 -6.20
C PRO A 124 18.02 -2.47 -6.39
N ASP A 125 18.50 -3.70 -6.60
CA ASP A 125 19.89 -4.10 -6.81
C ASP A 125 20.39 -3.89 -8.25
N ALA A 126 19.52 -3.58 -9.20
CA ALA A 126 19.89 -3.25 -10.57
C ALA A 126 20.56 -1.86 -10.67
N PRO A 127 21.35 -1.60 -11.72
CA PRO A 127 21.88 -0.27 -12.03
C PRO A 127 20.78 0.79 -12.04
N ALA A 128 21.13 2.01 -11.60
CA ALA A 128 20.17 3.10 -11.39
C ALA A 128 19.35 3.45 -12.64
N ASP A 129 19.91 3.28 -13.85
CA ASP A 129 19.26 3.51 -15.14
C ASP A 129 18.31 2.38 -15.58
N ARG A 130 18.33 1.24 -14.89
CA ARG A 130 17.58 0.02 -15.23
C ARG A 130 16.78 -0.57 -14.07
N ARG A 131 16.57 0.21 -13.01
CA ARG A 131 15.92 -0.26 -11.78
C ARG A 131 14.46 -0.64 -11.98
N ILE A 132 13.77 0.02 -12.90
CA ILE A 132 12.40 -0.32 -13.27
C ILE A 132 12.41 -0.90 -14.68
N GLN A 133 11.87 -2.10 -14.82
CA GLN A 133 11.52 -2.66 -16.12
C GLN A 133 10.03 -2.41 -16.37
N GLU A 134 9.67 -1.69 -17.44
CA GLU A 134 8.28 -1.43 -17.83
C GLU A 134 7.92 -2.21 -19.09
N ARG A 135 6.72 -2.79 -19.10
CA ARG A 135 6.06 -3.34 -20.29
C ARG A 135 4.63 -2.80 -20.41
N GLN A 136 4.11 -2.78 -21.63
CA GLN A 136 2.71 -2.46 -21.89
C GLN A 136 1.89 -3.74 -21.85
N MET A 137 0.79 -3.74 -21.10
CA MET A 137 -0.17 -4.84 -21.07
C MET A 137 -1.56 -4.38 -20.63
N ALA A 138 -2.59 -5.11 -21.04
CA ALA A 138 -3.96 -4.80 -20.62
C ALA A 138 -4.14 -5.00 -19.10
N THR A 139 -4.85 -4.06 -18.46
CA THR A 139 -5.16 -4.07 -17.03
C THR A 139 -6.59 -3.57 -16.83
N ASP A 140 -7.31 -4.16 -15.87
CA ASP A 140 -8.69 -3.83 -15.49
C ASP A 140 -8.81 -3.23 -14.08
N GLY A 141 -7.70 -3.13 -13.37
CA GLY A 141 -7.54 -2.49 -12.07
C GLY A 141 -6.05 -2.40 -11.72
N THR A 142 -5.76 -2.19 -10.44
CA THR A 142 -4.39 -2.20 -9.92
C THR A 142 -4.12 -3.52 -9.22
N ARG A 143 -3.08 -4.23 -9.66
CA ARG A 143 -2.55 -5.43 -9.00
C ARG A 143 -1.10 -5.20 -8.60
N PHE A 144 -0.78 -5.51 -7.36
CA PHE A 144 0.58 -5.74 -6.90
C PHE A 144 0.83 -7.24 -6.83
N ARG A 145 1.94 -7.70 -7.41
CA ARG A 145 2.48 -9.03 -7.15
C ARG A 145 3.79 -8.85 -6.41
N LEU A 146 3.84 -9.37 -5.19
CA LEU A 146 4.99 -9.23 -4.29
C LEU A 146 5.56 -10.62 -4.04
N PRO A 147 6.48 -11.11 -4.89
CA PRO A 147 7.11 -12.42 -4.71
C PRO A 147 7.76 -12.51 -3.33
N TRP A 148 7.53 -13.59 -2.61
CA TRP A 148 8.07 -13.72 -1.26
C TRP A 148 9.61 -13.76 -1.29
N ALA A 149 10.23 -12.97 -0.40
CA ALA A 149 11.66 -12.99 -0.20
C ALA A 149 12.08 -14.20 0.65
N PHE A 150 12.07 -15.38 0.04
CA PHE A 150 12.47 -16.64 0.67
C PHE A 150 14.00 -16.84 0.71
N ASP A 151 14.74 -16.20 -0.19
CA ASP A 151 16.18 -16.44 -0.35
C ASP A 151 17.03 -15.63 0.65
N PRO A 152 17.70 -16.28 1.63
CA PRO A 152 18.60 -15.59 2.56
C PRO A 152 19.89 -15.09 1.89
N ALA A 153 20.16 -15.48 0.64
CA ALA A 153 21.28 -15.00 -0.15
C ALA A 153 20.97 -13.72 -0.96
N SER A 154 19.71 -13.28 -1.01
CA SER A 154 19.31 -12.07 -1.70
C SER A 154 20.13 -10.85 -1.26
N VAL A 155 20.70 -10.14 -2.23
CA VAL A 155 21.48 -8.91 -2.01
C VAL A 155 20.58 -7.85 -1.38
N VAL A 156 19.38 -7.65 -1.92
CA VAL A 156 18.39 -6.69 -1.40
C VAL A 156 18.06 -7.01 0.05
N ARG A 157 17.71 -8.27 0.35
CA ARG A 157 17.34 -8.72 1.70
C ARG A 157 18.44 -8.46 2.73
N ARG A 158 19.69 -8.78 2.37
CA ARG A 158 20.87 -8.57 3.22
C ARG A 158 21.17 -7.07 3.41
N THR A 159 21.09 -6.28 2.34
CA THR A 159 21.33 -4.83 2.41
C THR A 159 20.30 -4.13 3.27
N LEU A 160 19.02 -4.51 3.17
CA LEU A 160 17.94 -3.94 3.99
C LEU A 160 17.88 -4.50 5.42
N ARG A 161 18.70 -5.52 5.73
CA ARG A 161 18.76 -6.21 7.04
C ARG A 161 17.40 -6.73 7.50
N LEU A 162 16.57 -7.14 6.56
CA LEU A 162 15.24 -7.70 6.85
C LEU A 162 15.32 -9.23 6.95
N PRO A 163 14.47 -9.86 7.79
CA PRO A 163 14.35 -11.31 7.78
C PRO A 163 13.77 -11.80 6.45
N VAL A 164 14.15 -13.02 6.05
CA VAL A 164 13.45 -13.74 4.99
C VAL A 164 12.06 -14.14 5.46
N ILE A 165 11.13 -14.25 4.51
CA ILE A 165 9.84 -14.86 4.78
C ILE A 165 10.02 -16.37 4.83
N ARG A 166 9.31 -17.06 5.73
CA ARG A 166 9.30 -18.52 5.76
C ARG A 166 7.96 -19.05 5.26
N PRO A 167 7.94 -20.09 4.41
CA PRO A 167 6.70 -20.66 3.89
C PRO A 167 5.71 -21.12 4.98
N ASP A 168 6.20 -21.59 6.12
CA ASP A 168 5.38 -22.03 7.26
C ASP A 168 4.72 -20.87 8.04
N GLU A 169 5.13 -19.63 7.81
CA GLU A 169 4.56 -18.43 8.45
C GLU A 169 3.40 -17.83 7.63
N LEU A 170 3.17 -18.28 6.39
CA LEU A 170 2.20 -17.68 5.46
C LEU A 170 0.74 -17.78 5.93
N ASP A 171 0.36 -18.88 6.58
CA ASP A 171 -0.98 -19.03 7.15
C ASP A 171 -1.21 -18.01 8.27
N GLY A 172 -0.22 -17.85 9.16
CA GLY A 172 -0.25 -16.84 10.22
C GLY A 172 -0.27 -15.42 9.65
N PHE A 173 0.46 -15.18 8.57
CA PHE A 173 0.46 -13.91 7.86
C PHE A 173 -0.93 -13.56 7.29
N ALA A 174 -1.63 -14.52 6.67
CA ALA A 174 -2.99 -14.32 6.18
C ALA A 174 -3.97 -13.98 7.31
N GLN A 175 -3.85 -14.65 8.47
CA GLN A 175 -4.67 -14.32 9.65
C GLN A 175 -4.39 -12.92 10.17
N ALA A 176 -3.12 -12.51 10.22
CA ALA A 176 -2.72 -11.17 10.65
C ALA A 176 -3.24 -10.07 9.71
N LEU A 177 -3.22 -10.30 8.39
CA LEU A 177 -3.88 -9.40 7.43
C LEU A 177 -5.39 -9.30 7.68
N GLY A 178 -6.05 -10.42 7.95
CA GLY A 178 -7.49 -10.46 8.27
C GLY A 178 -7.83 -9.60 9.49
N ALA A 179 -7.03 -9.67 10.55
CA ALA A 179 -7.18 -8.83 11.74
C ALA A 179 -6.93 -7.34 11.47
N ALA A 180 -5.94 -7.02 10.63
CA ALA A 180 -5.66 -5.63 10.23
C ALA A 180 -6.85 -5.05 9.43
N LEU A 181 -7.47 -5.84 8.54
CA LEU A 181 -8.67 -5.43 7.80
C LEU A 181 -9.81 -4.99 8.72
N GLU A 182 -10.06 -5.71 9.82
CA GLU A 182 -11.12 -5.36 10.79
C GLU A 182 -10.93 -3.97 11.38
N THR A 183 -9.69 -3.66 11.74
CA THR A 183 -9.35 -2.37 12.32
C THR A 183 -9.40 -1.27 11.25
N ALA A 184 -8.82 -1.53 10.08
CA ALA A 184 -8.78 -0.56 8.99
C ALA A 184 -10.18 -0.16 8.53
N ALA A 185 -11.09 -1.14 8.40
CA ALA A 185 -12.46 -0.93 7.90
C ALA A 185 -13.28 0.12 8.67
N LEU A 186 -12.88 0.50 9.88
CA LEU A 186 -13.55 1.58 10.61
C LEU A 186 -13.24 2.98 10.06
N PHE A 187 -12.06 3.16 9.46
CA PHE A 187 -11.50 4.48 9.15
C PHE A 187 -11.45 4.80 7.65
N LEU A 188 -11.81 3.85 6.79
CA LEU A 188 -11.77 4.01 5.33
C LEU A 188 -12.85 4.95 4.84
N ARG A 189 -12.57 5.64 3.73
CA ARG A 189 -13.50 6.59 3.11
C ARG A 189 -14.21 5.99 1.91
N ARG A 190 -13.55 5.15 1.13
CA ARG A 190 -14.00 4.77 -0.22
C ARG A 190 -14.18 3.27 -0.40
N LEU A 191 -13.23 2.47 0.08
CA LEU A 191 -13.30 1.01 -0.02
C LEU A 191 -14.54 0.48 0.69
N GLN A 192 -15.26 -0.40 0.02
CA GLN A 192 -16.51 -1.00 0.48
C GLN A 192 -16.34 -2.49 0.76
N VAL A 193 -15.47 -3.18 0.03
CA VAL A 193 -15.23 -4.62 0.23
C VAL A 193 -13.74 -4.87 0.39
N LEU A 194 -13.36 -5.41 1.55
CA LEU A 194 -12.00 -5.84 1.82
C LEU A 194 -11.98 -7.35 2.02
N THR A 195 -11.06 -8.03 1.36
CA THR A 195 -10.97 -9.49 1.36
C THR A 195 -9.54 -9.95 1.65
N VAL A 196 -9.38 -10.97 2.48
CA VAL A 196 -8.13 -11.74 2.58
C VAL A 196 -8.39 -13.18 2.17
N ARG A 197 -7.49 -13.71 1.34
CA ARG A 197 -7.46 -15.09 0.89
C ARG A 197 -6.11 -15.74 1.18
N ARG A 198 -6.12 -17.06 1.25
CA ARG A 198 -4.94 -17.92 1.31
C ARG A 198 -5.06 -18.93 0.16
N ASN A 199 -4.17 -18.85 -0.82
CA ASN A 199 -4.25 -19.66 -2.05
C ASN A 199 -5.65 -19.64 -2.68
N GLY A 200 -6.25 -18.46 -2.77
CA GLY A 200 -7.61 -18.27 -3.30
C GLY A 200 -8.76 -18.67 -2.37
N ALA A 201 -8.50 -19.39 -1.27
CA ALA A 201 -9.51 -19.73 -0.26
C ALA A 201 -9.78 -18.52 0.66
N LEU A 202 -11.05 -18.24 0.95
CA LEU A 202 -11.44 -17.10 1.77
C LEU A 202 -10.97 -17.27 3.23
N VAL A 203 -10.25 -16.27 3.75
CA VAL A 203 -9.82 -16.19 5.15
C VAL A 203 -10.67 -15.22 5.94
N ARG A 204 -10.86 -14.01 5.40
CA ARG A 204 -11.68 -12.96 6.04
C ARG A 204 -12.30 -12.07 4.97
N GLN A 205 -13.51 -11.57 5.21
CA GLN A 205 -14.09 -10.54 4.37
C GLN A 205 -14.83 -9.51 5.21
N ILE A 206 -14.73 -8.24 4.82
CA ILE A 206 -15.48 -7.16 5.44
C ILE A 206 -16.17 -6.36 4.35
N ARG A 207 -17.49 -6.27 4.44
CA ARG A 207 -18.31 -5.35 3.65
C ARG A 207 -18.68 -4.16 4.51
N ARG A 208 -18.45 -2.97 3.99
CA ARG A 208 -18.72 -1.68 4.63
C ARG A 208 -19.93 -1.05 3.97
N HIS A 209 -20.85 -0.58 4.79
CA HIS A 209 -21.98 0.23 4.35
C HIS A 209 -22.07 1.44 5.27
N ALA A 210 -21.62 2.59 4.76
CA ALA A 210 -21.72 3.87 5.46
C ALA A 210 -22.97 4.62 4.99
N ALA A 211 -23.79 5.08 5.94
CA ALA A 211 -25.01 5.84 5.70
C ALA A 211 -25.13 6.96 6.75
N GLY A 212 -24.82 8.20 6.34
CA GLY A 212 -24.77 9.33 7.27
C GLY A 212 -23.73 9.09 8.38
N SER A 213 -24.15 9.16 9.63
CA SER A 213 -23.33 8.90 10.81
C SER A 213 -23.27 7.43 11.21
N GLU A 214 -23.81 6.50 10.43
CA GLU A 214 -23.77 5.07 10.75
C GLU A 214 -22.82 4.33 9.79
N LEU A 215 -22.00 3.44 10.36
CA LEU A 215 -21.18 2.50 9.62
C LEU A 215 -21.58 1.08 10.01
N VAL A 216 -22.02 0.30 9.04
CA VAL A 216 -22.30 -1.12 9.21
C VAL A 216 -21.17 -1.92 8.58
N LEU A 217 -20.54 -2.78 9.38
CA LEU A 217 -19.57 -3.77 8.92
C LEU A 217 -20.24 -5.14 8.94
N ALA A 218 -20.23 -5.83 7.80
CA ALA A 218 -20.71 -7.21 7.68
C ALA A 218 -19.54 -8.14 7.34
N ASP A 219 -19.40 -9.24 8.08
CA ASP A 219 -18.37 -10.23 7.81
C ASP A 219 -18.79 -11.29 6.77
N GLU A 220 -17.92 -12.26 6.49
CA GLU A 220 -18.17 -13.35 5.55
C GLU A 220 -19.35 -14.27 5.94
N ALA A 221 -19.69 -14.35 7.24
CA ALA A 221 -20.84 -15.11 7.73
C ALA A 221 -22.15 -14.29 7.69
N GLY A 222 -22.07 -13.01 7.29
CA GLY A 222 -23.19 -12.07 7.31
C GLY A 222 -23.48 -11.50 8.69
N GLN A 223 -22.62 -11.73 9.68
CA GLN A 223 -22.75 -11.08 10.99
C GLN A 223 -22.43 -9.59 10.84
N THR A 224 -23.33 -8.74 11.34
CA THR A 224 -23.19 -7.30 11.24
C THR A 224 -22.80 -6.67 12.57
N ARG A 225 -21.84 -5.76 12.55
CA ARG A 225 -21.54 -4.82 13.64
C ARG A 225 -21.89 -3.41 13.17
N ARG A 226 -22.57 -2.65 14.02
CA ARG A 226 -22.96 -1.26 13.74
C ARG A 226 -22.12 -0.32 14.59
N TRP A 227 -21.65 0.74 13.96
CA TRP A 227 -20.85 1.79 14.56
C TRP A 227 -21.55 3.12 14.32
N LEU A 228 -21.62 3.94 15.37
CA LEU A 228 -22.02 5.33 15.26
C LEU A 228 -20.73 6.15 15.07
N LEU A 229 -20.60 6.79 13.92
CA LEU A 229 -19.55 7.74 13.61
C LEU A 229 -19.93 9.09 14.22
N LEU A 230 -19.06 9.59 15.09
CA LEU A 230 -19.21 10.90 15.69
C LEU A 230 -18.24 11.85 15.01
N ASP A 231 -18.77 12.69 14.12
CA ASP A 231 -17.99 13.72 13.45
C ASP A 231 -17.93 14.99 14.32
N GLY A 232 -16.72 15.48 14.56
CA GLY A 232 -16.47 16.71 15.30
C GLY A 232 -15.45 17.59 14.59
N ALA A 233 -15.80 18.86 14.35
CA ALA A 233 -14.87 19.85 13.84
C ALA A 233 -14.02 20.40 15.00
N PHE A 234 -12.88 19.77 15.29
CA PHE A 234 -11.98 20.19 16.37
C PHE A 234 -11.08 21.38 15.98
N ALA A 235 -11.49 22.19 15.00
CA ALA A 235 -10.67 23.29 14.47
C ALA A 235 -10.38 24.36 15.54
N ASP A 236 -11.40 24.79 16.29
CA ASP A 236 -11.25 25.80 17.34
C ASP A 236 -10.44 25.29 18.53
N GLU A 237 -10.62 24.02 18.90
CA GLU A 237 -9.86 23.38 19.98
C GLU A 237 -8.38 23.21 19.56
N ALA A 238 -8.14 22.77 18.33
CA ALA A 238 -6.79 22.67 17.77
C ALA A 238 -6.11 24.04 17.67
N ALA A 239 -6.85 25.09 17.29
CA ALA A 239 -6.33 26.46 17.26
C ALA A 239 -5.95 26.94 18.67
N ARG A 240 -6.79 26.67 19.68
CA ARG A 240 -6.49 26.98 21.09
C ARG A 240 -5.27 26.23 21.60
N LEU A 241 -5.16 24.94 21.32
CA LEU A 241 -4.01 24.12 21.72
C LEU A 241 -2.71 24.60 21.06
N ARG A 242 -2.75 24.95 19.76
CA ARG A 242 -1.59 25.53 19.05
C ARG A 242 -1.16 26.86 19.67
N ALA A 243 -2.12 27.73 20.01
CA ALA A 243 -1.82 29.01 20.65
C ALA A 243 -1.20 28.84 22.04
N ALA A 244 -1.64 27.83 22.81
CA ALA A 244 -1.10 27.51 24.13
C ALA A 244 0.28 26.80 24.07
N HIS A 245 0.56 26.07 22.98
CA HIS A 245 1.77 25.24 22.82
C HIS A 245 2.51 25.51 21.49
N PRO A 246 2.94 26.76 21.22
CA PRO A 246 3.39 27.19 19.88
C PRO A 246 4.67 26.51 19.37
N TRP A 247 5.45 25.86 20.24
CA TRP A 247 6.69 25.15 19.88
C TRP A 247 6.57 23.63 19.97
N GLN A 248 5.39 23.11 20.29
CA GLN A 248 5.12 21.68 20.46
C GLN A 248 4.07 21.18 19.47
N ILE A 249 3.17 22.06 19.00
CA ILE A 249 2.10 21.72 18.07
C ILE A 249 2.21 22.65 16.87
N GLU A 250 2.69 22.12 15.75
CA GLU A 250 2.80 22.89 14.51
C GLU A 250 1.41 23.18 13.91
N ALA A 251 1.29 24.31 13.21
CA ALA A 251 0.15 24.53 12.33
C ALA A 251 0.18 23.50 11.20
N ALA A 252 -0.96 22.89 10.89
CA ALA A 252 -1.10 22.20 9.60
C ALA A 252 -0.88 23.29 8.53
N ARG A 253 0.18 23.13 7.73
CA ARG A 253 0.49 24.03 6.61
C ARG A 253 -0.31 23.61 5.40
#